data_AF-A0A7S3TJ61-F1
#
_entry.id   AF-A0A7S3TJ61-F1
#
_cell.length_a   1.000
_cell.length_b   1.000
_cell.length_c   1.000
_cell.angle_alpha   90.00
_cell.angle_beta   90.00
_cell.angle_gamma   90.00
#
_symmetry.space_group_name_H-M   'P 1'
#
loop_
_entity.id
_entity.type
_entity.pdbx_description
1 polymer ?
#
loop_
_entity_poly.entity_id
_entity_poly.type
_entity_poly.pdbx_seq_one_letter_code
_entity_poly.pdbx_strand_id
1 'polypeptide(L)'
;GERVIIAGHVPPGNKAGDNNFCPSHQWDLEDITQEFADIIEVQLYGDHSNDEFRMIWNADVEKPKAVSSVLVSAGVTPRKHCNPSWRLFHVSADHQVHDFTQFYLPLTETDIKWNMKKAWRKLHREGRDEIVSWRFW
;
A
#
# COMPACT_ATOMS: atom_id res chain seq x y z
N GLY A 1 11.59 -8.18 19.92
CA GLY A 1 10.24 -8.71 19.65
C GLY A 1 10.15 -9.03 18.18
N GLU A 2 9.18 -9.85 17.79
CA GLU A 2 8.87 -10.08 16.37
C GLU A 2 8.16 -8.85 15.78
N ARG A 3 8.33 -8.62 14.47
CA ARG A 3 7.64 -7.57 13.71
C ARG A 3 6.67 -8.21 12.73
N VAL A 4 5.53 -7.58 12.49
CA VAL A 4 4.43 -8.17 11.71
C VAL A 4 4.08 -7.30 10.50
N ILE A 5 3.99 -7.96 9.34
CA ILE A 5 3.37 -7.41 8.13
C ILE A 5 2.04 -8.13 7.95
N ILE A 6 0.94 -7.39 7.92
CA ILE A 6 -0.38 -7.94 7.61
C ILE A 6 -0.58 -7.82 6.10
N ALA A 7 -0.99 -8.91 5.44
CA ALA A 7 -1.27 -8.89 4.01
C ALA A 7 -2.65 -9.50 3.72
N GLY A 8 -3.42 -8.84 2.87
CA GLY A 8 -4.75 -9.30 2.45
C GLY A 8 -5.08 -8.89 1.02
N HIS A 9 -6.20 -9.35 0.48
CA HIS A 9 -6.64 -8.95 -0.85
C HIS A 9 -7.47 -7.66 -0.81
N VAL A 10 -8.59 -7.69 -0.09
CA VAL A 10 -9.51 -6.55 0.06
C VAL A 10 -9.06 -5.69 1.24
N PRO A 11 -8.76 -4.40 1.05
CA PRO A 11 -8.36 -3.52 2.13
C PRO A 11 -9.52 -3.18 3.08
N PRO A 12 -9.23 -2.95 4.37
CA PRO A 12 -10.22 -2.50 5.34
C PRO A 12 -10.69 -1.08 5.05
N GLY A 13 -11.96 -0.82 5.29
CA GLY A 13 -12.68 0.41 4.96
C GLY A 13 -13.26 0.39 3.55
N ASN A 14 -13.96 1.46 3.17
CA ASN A 14 -14.75 1.49 1.94
C ASN A 14 -13.91 1.80 0.70
N LYS A 15 -14.29 1.23 -0.45
CA LYS A 15 -13.92 1.76 -1.76
C LYS A 15 -14.54 3.15 -1.90
N ALA A 16 -13.88 4.05 -2.64
CA ALA A 16 -14.48 5.33 -2.98
C ALA A 16 -15.85 5.08 -3.67
N GLY A 17 -16.94 5.35 -2.95
CA GLY A 17 -18.32 5.17 -3.42
C GLY A 17 -18.93 3.77 -3.25
N ASP A 18 -18.28 2.81 -2.56
CA ASP A 18 -18.84 1.46 -2.35
C ASP A 18 -18.40 0.82 -1.02
N ASN A 19 -19.33 0.16 -0.32
CA ASN A 19 -19.06 -0.57 0.93
C ASN A 19 -18.65 -2.00 0.60
N ASN A 20 -17.36 -2.22 0.40
CA ASN A 20 -16.78 -3.52 0.07
C ASN A 20 -16.27 -4.30 1.29
N PHE A 21 -16.39 -3.75 2.49
CA PHE A 21 -15.94 -4.37 3.73
C PHE A 21 -17.09 -4.43 4.74
N CYS A 22 -17.27 -5.58 5.39
CA CYS A 22 -18.32 -5.74 6.39
C CYS A 22 -17.99 -4.88 7.62
N PRO A 23 -18.90 -4.01 8.11
CA PRO A 23 -18.61 -3.12 9.23
C PRO A 23 -18.16 -3.84 10.51
N SER A 24 -18.70 -5.02 10.82
CA SER A 24 -18.27 -5.77 12.01
C SER A 24 -16.80 -6.20 11.93
N HIS A 25 -16.37 -6.72 10.79
CA HIS A 25 -14.96 -7.11 10.58
C HIS A 25 -14.03 -5.89 10.53
N GLN A 26 -14.56 -4.71 10.15
CA GLN A 26 -13.78 -3.48 10.20
C GLN A 26 -13.41 -3.16 11.64
N TRP A 27 -14.39 -3.19 12.54
CA TRP A 27 -14.16 -2.95 13.97
C TRP A 27 -13.24 -4.00 14.59
N ASP A 28 -13.45 -5.29 14.29
CA ASP A 28 -12.58 -6.35 14.77
C ASP A 28 -11.10 -6.12 14.35
N LEU A 29 -10.88 -5.71 13.11
CA LEU A 29 -9.52 -5.43 12.61
C LEU A 29 -8.93 -4.15 13.22
N GLU A 30 -9.75 -3.12 13.43
CA GLU A 30 -9.34 -1.88 14.10
C GLU A 30 -8.90 -2.15 15.55
N ASP A 31 -9.66 -2.97 16.29
CA ASP A 31 -9.33 -3.35 17.66
C ASP A 31 -8.02 -4.14 17.73
N ILE A 32 -7.86 -5.18 16.89
CA ILE A 32 -6.63 -5.96 16.79
C ILE A 32 -5.45 -5.06 16.39
N THR A 33 -5.64 -4.17 15.43
CA THR A 33 -4.57 -3.25 14.99
C THR A 33 -4.14 -2.32 16.11
N GLN A 34 -5.09 -1.83 16.90
CA GLN A 34 -4.79 -0.94 18.02
C GLN A 34 -4.08 -1.68 19.17
N GLU A 35 -4.51 -2.91 19.47
CA GLU A 35 -3.90 -3.75 20.51
C GLU A 35 -2.44 -4.09 20.18
N PHE A 36 -2.13 -4.38 18.91
CA PHE A 36 -0.80 -4.81 18.45
C PHE A 36 -0.05 -3.74 17.63
N ALA A 37 -0.41 -2.47 17.81
CA ALA A 37 0.15 -1.35 17.04
C ALA A 37 1.68 -1.20 17.20
N ASP A 38 2.26 -1.70 18.28
CA ASP A 38 3.70 -1.62 18.56
C ASP A 38 4.54 -2.62 17.76
N ILE A 39 3.93 -3.70 17.25
CA ILE A 39 4.59 -4.76 16.48
C ILE A 39 4.16 -4.81 15.01
N ILE A 40 3.02 -4.22 14.64
CA ILE A 40 2.56 -4.13 13.25
C ILE A 40 3.35 -3.02 12.53
N GLU A 41 4.13 -3.39 11.52
CA GLU A 41 4.95 -2.43 10.75
C GLU A 41 4.14 -1.78 9.63
N VAL A 42 3.39 -2.58 8.88
CA VAL A 42 2.57 -2.11 7.76
C VAL A 42 1.52 -3.15 7.39
N GLN A 43 0.40 -2.69 6.82
CA GLN A 43 -0.62 -3.56 6.26
C GLN A 43 -0.70 -3.38 4.74
N LEU A 44 -0.68 -4.49 3.98
CA LEU A 44 -0.55 -4.51 2.52
C LEU A 44 -1.77 -5.16 1.86
N TYR A 45 -2.37 -4.44 0.91
CA TYR A 45 -3.60 -4.87 0.23
C TYR A 45 -3.59 -4.58 -1.28
N GLY A 46 -4.62 -5.06 -1.97
CA GLY A 46 -4.85 -4.84 -3.40
C GLY A 46 -6.32 -4.59 -3.73
N ASP A 47 -6.88 -5.38 -4.65
CA ASP A 47 -8.28 -5.33 -5.13
C ASP A 47 -8.68 -4.04 -5.90
N HIS A 48 -8.45 -2.86 -5.34
CA HIS A 48 -8.95 -1.60 -5.87
C HIS A 48 -8.29 -1.19 -7.20
N SER A 49 -7.16 -1.81 -7.53
CA SER A 49 -6.32 -1.51 -8.71
C SER A 49 -5.83 -0.06 -8.77
N ASN A 50 -6.03 0.71 -7.70
CA ASN A 50 -5.60 2.09 -7.53
C ASN A 50 -4.48 2.15 -6.50
N ASP A 51 -3.55 3.09 -6.69
CA ASP A 51 -2.56 3.44 -5.68
C ASP A 51 -3.22 4.32 -4.62
N GLU A 52 -3.43 3.78 -3.42
CA GLU A 52 -3.94 4.54 -2.28
C GLU A 52 -3.29 4.06 -0.97
N PHE A 53 -3.37 4.93 0.04
CA PHE A 53 -3.04 4.56 1.41
C PHE A 53 -4.17 5.00 2.34
N ARG A 54 -4.32 4.28 3.44
CA ARG A 54 -5.27 4.56 4.53
C ARG A 54 -4.53 4.54 5.85
N MET A 55 -5.13 5.12 6.86
CA MET A 55 -4.57 5.19 8.20
C MET A 55 -5.60 4.66 9.18
N ILE A 56 -5.16 3.77 10.06
CA ILE A 56 -5.96 3.35 11.22
C ILE A 56 -5.57 4.28 12.37
N TRP A 57 -6.58 4.84 13.02
CA TRP A 57 -6.43 5.80 14.10
C TRP A 57 -6.92 5.17 15.39
N ASN A 58 -6.17 5.38 16.47
CA ASN A 58 -6.70 5.20 17.81
C ASN A 58 -7.47 6.47 18.19
N ALA A 59 -8.78 6.34 18.32
CA ALA A 59 -9.71 7.43 18.64
C ALA A 59 -10.04 7.51 20.15
N ASP A 60 -9.65 6.51 20.93
CA ASP A 60 -9.96 6.39 22.37
C ASP A 60 -8.98 7.18 23.27
N VAL A 61 -8.03 7.87 22.65
CA VAL A 61 -7.05 8.76 23.31
C VAL A 61 -7.45 10.23 23.15
N GLU A 62 -7.04 11.06 24.12
CA GLU A 62 -7.37 12.51 24.15
C GLU A 62 -7.02 13.26 22.84
N LYS A 63 -6.04 12.74 22.08
CA LYS A 63 -5.67 13.23 20.75
C LYS A 63 -5.59 12.05 19.78
N PRO A 64 -6.38 12.05 18.68
CA PRO A 64 -6.33 10.99 17.68
C PRO A 64 -4.90 10.72 17.21
N LYS A 65 -4.47 9.46 17.31
CA LYS A 65 -3.13 9.04 16.94
C LYS A 65 -3.20 7.98 15.84
N ALA A 66 -2.47 8.20 14.76
CA ALA A 66 -2.27 7.18 13.74
C ALA A 66 -1.47 6.02 14.35
N VAL A 67 -1.99 4.81 14.24
CA VAL A 67 -1.37 3.60 14.83
C VAL A 67 -0.91 2.60 13.78
N SER A 68 -1.43 2.68 12.55
CA SER A 68 -1.01 1.79 11.46
C SER A 68 -1.24 2.44 10.09
N SER A 69 -0.37 2.09 9.15
CA SER A 69 -0.49 2.43 7.73
C SER A 69 -0.99 1.24 6.92
N VAL A 70 -2.03 1.49 6.13
CA VAL A 70 -2.63 0.53 5.20
C VAL A 70 -2.28 0.96 3.79
N LEU A 71 -1.54 0.13 3.05
CA LEU A 71 -1.11 0.42 1.69
C LEU A 71 -1.86 -0.46 0.72
N VAL A 72 -2.55 0.16 -0.22
CA VAL A 72 -3.26 -0.54 -1.29
C VAL A 72 -2.47 -0.37 -2.57
N SER A 73 -1.96 -1.49 -3.08
CA SER A 73 -1.13 -1.50 -4.28
C SER A 73 -2.01 -1.52 -5.53
N ALA A 74 -1.61 -0.72 -6.51
CA ALA A 74 -2.16 -0.83 -7.85
C ALA A 74 -1.79 -2.20 -8.47
N GLY A 75 -2.64 -2.67 -9.39
CA GLY A 75 -2.56 -4.02 -9.94
C GLY A 75 -1.62 -4.15 -11.14
N VAL A 76 -1.25 -5.38 -11.46
CA VAL A 76 -0.55 -5.72 -12.72
C VAL A 76 -1.52 -5.72 -13.90
N THR A 77 -2.79 -6.05 -13.69
CA THR A 77 -3.80 -6.00 -14.75
C THR A 77 -4.14 -4.55 -15.09
N PRO A 78 -4.10 -4.12 -16.37
CA PRO A 78 -4.40 -2.75 -16.79
C PRO A 78 -5.91 -2.48 -16.85
N ARG A 79 -6.61 -2.75 -15.75
CA ARG A 79 -8.04 -2.48 -15.65
C ARG A 79 -8.26 -0.98 -15.53
N LYS A 80 -9.39 -0.46 -16.03
CA LYS A 80 -9.82 0.94 -15.85
C LYS A 80 -8.79 2.01 -16.29
N HIS A 81 -8.05 1.76 -17.37
CA HIS A 81 -7.06 2.69 -17.92
C HIS A 81 -5.84 2.96 -17.03
N CYS A 82 -5.52 2.05 -16.11
CA CYS A 82 -4.29 2.10 -15.32
C CYS A 82 -3.15 1.34 -16.02
N ASN A 83 -1.92 1.84 -15.85
CA ASN A 83 -0.72 1.09 -16.24
C ASN A 83 -0.51 -0.09 -15.26
N PRO A 84 -0.07 -1.27 -15.74
CA PRO A 84 0.40 -2.36 -14.88
C PRO A 84 1.44 -1.85 -13.91
N SER A 85 1.39 -2.32 -12.66
CA SER A 85 2.22 -1.78 -11.60
C SER A 85 2.49 -2.79 -10.48
N TRP A 86 3.58 -2.60 -9.75
CA TRP A 86 3.96 -3.39 -8.58
C TRP A 86 4.91 -2.60 -7.67
N ARG A 87 5.04 -3.00 -6.40
CA ARG A 87 5.91 -2.35 -5.41
C ARG A 87 7.03 -3.26 -4.93
N LEU A 88 8.19 -2.66 -4.66
CA LEU A 88 9.30 -3.27 -3.93
C LEU A 88 9.43 -2.59 -2.57
N PHE A 89 9.14 -3.31 -1.49
CA PHE A 89 9.31 -2.82 -0.13
C PHE A 89 10.75 -3.01 0.35
N HIS A 90 11.28 -2.00 1.03
CA HIS A 90 12.63 -2.00 1.62
C HIS A 90 12.51 -2.26 3.12
N VAL A 91 13.04 -3.39 3.56
CA VAL A 91 12.97 -3.85 4.95
C VAL A 91 14.38 -3.81 5.56
N SER A 92 14.52 -3.19 6.74
CA SER A 92 15.81 -3.15 7.44
C SER A 92 16.18 -4.51 8.04
N ALA A 93 17.42 -4.62 8.53
CA ALA A 93 17.86 -5.76 9.32
C ALA A 93 17.01 -5.96 10.59
N ASP A 94 16.43 -4.87 11.13
CA ASP A 94 15.54 -4.87 12.29
C ASP A 94 14.07 -5.16 11.93
N HIS A 95 13.81 -5.64 10.72
CA HIS A 95 12.49 -6.03 10.19
C HIS A 95 11.48 -4.88 10.04
N GLN A 96 11.95 -3.64 10.01
CA GLN A 96 11.10 -2.47 9.81
C GLN A 96 10.97 -2.13 8.33
N VAL A 97 9.77 -1.78 7.89
CA VAL A 97 9.50 -1.32 6.52
C VAL A 97 9.71 0.18 6.47
N HIS A 98 10.79 0.65 5.87
CA HIS A 98 11.13 2.08 5.84
C HIS A 98 10.74 2.79 4.56
N ASP A 99 10.55 2.04 3.48
CA ASP A 99 10.28 2.62 2.17
C ASP A 99 9.70 1.59 1.19
N PHE A 100 9.16 2.06 0.08
CA PHE A 100 8.87 1.24 -1.09
C PHE A 100 9.19 1.96 -2.39
N THR A 101 9.58 1.21 -3.41
CA THR A 101 9.70 1.70 -4.79
C THR A 101 8.52 1.20 -5.61
N GLN A 102 7.76 2.13 -6.18
CA GLN A 102 6.68 1.82 -7.11
C GLN A 102 7.25 1.65 -8.53
N PHE A 103 6.87 0.57 -9.20
CA PHE A 103 7.16 0.33 -10.61
C PHE A 103 5.86 0.35 -11.42
N TYR A 104 5.96 0.77 -12.67
CA TYR A 104 4.86 0.73 -13.62
C TYR A 104 5.35 0.43 -15.04
N LEU A 105 4.45 -0.08 -15.87
CA LEU A 105 4.68 -0.34 -17.29
C LEU A 105 3.86 0.66 -18.12
N PRO A 106 4.47 1.65 -18.79
CA PRO A 106 3.74 2.63 -19.60
C PRO A 106 3.20 1.96 -20.87
N LEU A 107 1.93 1.53 -20.87
CA LEU A 107 1.35 0.77 -21.98
C LEU A 107 1.28 1.57 -23.29
N THR A 108 1.12 2.89 -23.20
CA THR A 108 1.10 3.78 -24.37
C THR A 108 2.46 3.90 -25.07
N GLU A 109 3.54 3.62 -24.36
CA GLU A 109 4.92 3.73 -24.87
C GLU A 109 5.61 2.38 -25.04
N THR A 110 4.96 1.29 -24.60
CA THR A 110 5.55 -0.05 -24.63
C THR A 110 5.12 -0.78 -25.90
N ASP A 111 6.08 -1.08 -26.77
CA ASP A 111 5.87 -2.02 -27.87
C ASP A 111 5.98 -3.46 -27.34
N ILE A 112 4.94 -4.26 -27.57
CA ILE A 112 4.79 -5.65 -27.09
C ILE A 112 5.91 -6.57 -27.62
N LYS A 113 6.62 -6.17 -28.68
CA LYS A 113 7.79 -6.90 -29.20
C LYS A 113 9.07 -6.67 -28.41
N TRP A 114 9.10 -5.72 -27.47
CA TRP A 114 10.27 -5.43 -26.66
C TRP A 114 10.49 -6.45 -25.54
N ASN A 115 11.75 -6.56 -25.12
CA ASN A 115 12.13 -7.29 -23.91
C ASN A 115 11.47 -6.63 -22.69
N MET A 116 10.37 -7.23 -22.23
CA MET A 116 9.56 -6.79 -21.08
C MET A 116 10.38 -6.49 -19.81
N LYS A 117 11.58 -7.07 -19.67
CA LYS A 117 12.48 -6.78 -18.54
C LYS A 117 12.99 -5.33 -18.51
N LYS A 118 13.08 -4.64 -19.65
CA LYS A 118 13.53 -3.24 -19.73
C LYS A 118 12.39 -2.22 -19.77
N ALA A 119 11.14 -2.69 -19.86
CA ALA A 119 9.98 -1.83 -20.06
C ALA A 119 9.42 -1.25 -18.75
N TRP A 120 9.67 -1.91 -17.61
CA TRP A 120 9.28 -1.41 -16.29
C TRP A 120 10.10 -0.19 -15.89
N ARG A 121 9.40 0.86 -15.45
CA ARG A 121 10.00 2.11 -14.98
C ARG A 121 9.69 2.31 -13.51
N LYS A 122 10.61 2.93 -12.77
CA LYS A 122 10.32 3.45 -11.43
C LYS A 122 9.37 4.63 -11.58
N LEU A 123 8.35 4.69 -10.73
CA LEU A 123 7.50 5.86 -10.64
C LEU A 123 8.27 6.93 -9.85
N HIS A 124 8.57 8.03 -10.52
CA HIS A 124 9.14 9.24 -9.90
C HIS A 124 8.02 10.23 -9.62
N ARG A 125 8.22 11.10 -8.63
CA ARG A 125 7.30 12.22 -8.42
C ARG A 125 7.59 13.27 -9.49
N GLU A 126 6.62 13.59 -10.34
CA GLU A 126 6.75 14.65 -11.37
C GLU A 126 7.43 15.91 -10.79
N GLY A 127 8.52 16.35 -11.41
CA GLY A 127 9.29 17.55 -11.03
C GLY A 127 10.35 17.37 -9.94
N ARG A 128 10.53 16.17 -9.38
CA ARG A 128 11.64 15.82 -8.49
C ARG A 128 12.15 14.46 -8.91
N ASP A 129 13.39 14.34 -9.37
CA ASP A 129 14.05 13.05 -9.69
C ASP A 129 14.14 12.07 -8.48
N GLU A 130 13.46 12.40 -7.39
CA GLU A 130 13.18 11.56 -6.24
C GLU A 130 12.25 10.41 -6.65
N ILE A 131 12.73 9.20 -6.36
CA ILE A 131 11.88 8.00 -6.36
C ILE A 131 10.76 8.26 -5.34
N VAL A 132 9.50 7.97 -5.71
CA VAL A 132 8.40 8.04 -4.74
C VAL A 132 8.75 7.10 -3.60
N SER A 133 8.95 7.69 -2.43
CA SER A 133 9.55 7.09 -1.26
C SER A 133 8.73 7.53 -0.05
N TRP A 134 8.26 6.57 0.74
CA TRP A 134 7.45 6.81 1.93
C TRP A 134 8.23 6.34 3.13
N ARG A 135 8.69 7.29 3.95
CA ARG A 135 9.24 6.96 5.26
C ARG A 135 8.09 6.71 6.23
N PHE A 136 7.99 5.47 6.68
CA PHE A 136 7.21 5.13 7.86
C PHE A 136 8.05 5.57 9.07
N TRP A 137 7.45 6.43 9.90
CA TRP A 137 7.92 7.09 11.13
C TRP A 137 9.38 6.88 11.57
#